data_AF-A0AAD4PUE1-F1
#
_entry.id   AF-A0AAD4PUE1-F1
#
_cell.length_a   1.000
_cell.length_b   1.000
_cell.length_c   1.000
_cell.angle_alpha   90.00
_cell.angle_beta   90.00
_cell.angle_gamma   90.00
#
_symmetry.space_group_name_H-M   'P 1'
#
loop_
_entity.id
_entity.type
_entity.pdbx_description
1 polymer ?
#
loop_
_entity_poly.entity_id
_entity_poly.type
_entity_poly.pdbx_seq_one_letter_code
_entity_poly.pdbx_strand_id
1 'polypeptide(L)'
;MSTVFEIVKNMGGHETLVKLEEKAREEAAKAKAAEREAAWKTRAACLDILIKDPPEDVYYSLNVIRNVLGHFYSKDQNCDGHLSFDELSDIFSSESEESKQKLRDEFASFDITGDQLLSLGEFFVVFFIGGEYKDGYESAIRVKDK
;
A
#
# COMPACT_ATOMS: atom_id res chain seq x y z
N MET A 1 -50.91 30.90 2.21
CA MET A 1 -49.52 31.20 2.60
C MET A 1 -48.59 30.06 2.19
N SER A 2 -48.30 29.88 0.89
CA SER A 2 -47.41 28.79 0.43
C SER A 2 -46.83 29.05 -0.96
N THR A 3 -46.22 30.21 -1.17
CA THR A 3 -45.65 30.52 -2.51
C THR A 3 -44.33 31.26 -2.39
N VAL A 4 -44.21 32.19 -1.44
CA VAL A 4 -42.96 32.93 -1.21
C VAL A 4 -41.88 32.06 -0.55
N PHE A 5 -42.25 31.10 0.30
CA PHE A 5 -41.30 30.22 0.99
C PHE A 5 -40.66 29.17 0.06
N GLU A 6 -41.38 28.71 -0.98
CA GLU A 6 -40.81 27.84 -2.02
C GLU A 6 -39.94 28.62 -3.02
N ILE A 7 -40.33 29.85 -3.38
CA ILE A 7 -39.56 30.70 -4.30
C ILE A 7 -38.21 31.13 -3.68
N VAL A 8 -38.18 31.42 -2.37
CA VAL A 8 -36.93 31.77 -1.65
C VAL A 8 -36.03 30.54 -1.46
N LYS A 9 -36.59 29.33 -1.27
CA LYS A 9 -35.81 28.07 -1.32
C LYS A 9 -35.22 27.81 -2.71
N ASN A 10 -35.96 28.11 -3.77
CA ASN A 10 -35.61 27.74 -5.14
C ASN A 10 -34.57 28.65 -5.81
N MET A 11 -34.36 29.89 -5.36
CA MET A 11 -33.40 30.80 -6.03
C MET A 11 -32.02 30.88 -5.38
N GLY A 12 -31.89 30.69 -4.06
CA GLY A 12 -30.59 30.70 -3.35
C GLY A 12 -30.05 29.31 -3.00
N GLY A 13 -30.94 28.34 -2.77
CA GLY A 13 -30.57 26.96 -2.44
C GLY A 13 -30.01 26.20 -3.64
N HIS A 14 -30.59 26.40 -4.83
CA HIS A 14 -30.17 25.70 -6.05
C HIS A 14 -28.73 26.08 -6.46
N GLU A 15 -28.38 27.37 -6.46
CA GLU A 15 -27.02 27.81 -6.80
C GLU A 15 -25.98 27.31 -5.78
N THR A 16 -26.35 27.28 -4.50
CA THR A 16 -25.49 26.75 -3.44
C THR A 16 -25.29 25.25 -3.55
N LEU A 17 -26.35 24.50 -3.89
CA LEU A 17 -26.28 23.06 -4.14
C LEU A 17 -25.40 22.73 -5.35
N VAL A 18 -25.56 23.45 -6.46
CA VAL A 18 -24.71 23.28 -7.66
C VAL A 18 -23.23 23.51 -7.32
N LYS A 19 -22.90 24.58 -6.57
CA LYS A 19 -21.52 24.85 -6.14
C LYS A 19 -20.95 23.74 -5.25
N LEU A 20 -21.78 23.14 -4.38
CA LEU A 20 -21.36 22.01 -3.53
C LEU A 20 -21.12 20.74 -4.35
N GLU A 21 -21.98 20.45 -5.33
CA GLU A 21 -21.83 19.32 -6.25
C GLU A 21 -20.58 19.46 -7.12
N GLU A 22 -20.33 20.65 -7.66
CA GLU A 22 -19.11 20.96 -8.43
C GLU A 22 -17.86 20.75 -7.58
N LYS A 23 -17.85 21.26 -6.34
CA LYS A 23 -16.74 21.07 -5.41
C LYS A 23 -16.51 19.59 -5.08
N ALA A 24 -17.57 18.84 -4.77
CA ALA A 24 -17.47 17.41 -4.50
C ALA A 24 -16.94 16.63 -5.71
N ARG A 25 -17.34 17.02 -6.93
CA ARG A 25 -16.85 16.42 -8.18
C ARG A 25 -15.36 16.73 -8.41
N GLU A 26 -14.93 17.95 -8.09
CA GLU A 26 -13.53 18.34 -8.16
C GLU A 26 -12.67 17.58 -7.15
N GLU A 27 -13.13 17.45 -5.91
CA GLU A 27 -12.46 16.67 -4.85
C GLU A 27 -12.37 15.18 -5.23
N ALA A 28 -13.43 14.59 -5.75
CA ALA A 28 -13.43 13.21 -6.24
C ALA A 28 -12.48 13.01 -7.43
N ALA A 29 -12.39 13.99 -8.34
CA ALA A 29 -11.45 13.94 -9.45
C ALA A 29 -9.99 14.02 -8.98
N LYS A 30 -9.70 14.86 -7.98
CA LYS A 30 -8.38 14.96 -7.34
C LYS A 30 -8.00 13.67 -6.63
N ALA A 31 -8.91 13.09 -5.84
CA ALA A 31 -8.69 11.82 -5.16
C ALA A 31 -8.37 10.71 -6.17
N LYS A 32 -9.17 10.58 -7.23
CA LYS A 32 -8.94 9.60 -8.29
C LYS A 32 -7.61 9.81 -9.04
N ALA A 33 -7.19 11.06 -9.22
CA ALA A 33 -5.90 11.37 -9.82
C ALA A 33 -4.74 10.94 -8.90
N ALA A 34 -4.85 11.22 -7.59
CA ALA A 34 -3.88 10.79 -6.58
C ALA A 34 -3.79 9.26 -6.49
N GLU A 35 -4.91 8.55 -6.44
CA GLU A 35 -4.96 7.08 -6.48
C GLU A 35 -4.25 6.52 -7.73
N ARG A 36 -4.50 7.14 -8.89
CA ARG A 36 -3.86 6.71 -10.15
C ARG A 36 -2.35 6.96 -10.14
N GLU A 37 -1.91 8.07 -9.57
CA GLU A 37 -0.49 8.38 -9.40
C GLU A 37 0.19 7.39 -8.45
N ALA A 38 -0.43 7.12 -7.30
CA ALA A 38 0.03 6.12 -6.34
C ALA A 38 0.15 4.74 -7.01
N ALA A 39 -0.90 4.27 -7.67
CA ALA A 39 -0.89 3.00 -8.39
C ALA A 39 0.20 2.93 -9.47
N TRP A 40 0.48 4.04 -10.16
CA TRP A 40 1.56 4.10 -11.14
C TRP A 40 2.94 4.00 -10.49
N LYS A 41 3.18 4.70 -9.37
CA LYS A 41 4.44 4.64 -8.62
C LYS A 41 4.70 3.23 -8.09
N THR A 42 3.72 2.63 -7.41
CA THR A 42 3.80 1.26 -6.92
C THR A 42 4.10 0.29 -8.07
N ARG A 43 3.36 0.40 -9.18
CA ARG A 43 3.61 -0.45 -10.37
C ARG A 43 5.03 -0.28 -10.91
N ALA A 44 5.53 0.94 -11.01
CA ALA A 44 6.87 1.21 -11.51
C ALA A 44 7.95 0.59 -10.61
N ALA A 45 7.82 0.75 -9.28
CA ALA A 45 8.74 0.18 -8.31
C ALA A 45 8.71 -1.36 -8.32
N CYS A 46 7.52 -1.97 -8.36
CA CYS A 46 7.39 -3.42 -8.48
C CYS A 46 8.06 -3.96 -9.75
N LEU A 47 7.89 -3.28 -10.89
CA LEU A 47 8.50 -3.70 -12.15
C LEU A 47 10.02 -3.59 -12.11
N ASP A 48 10.60 -2.54 -11.52
CA ASP A 48 12.07 -2.41 -11.39
C ASP A 48 12.69 -3.60 -10.64
N ILE A 49 11.95 -4.17 -9.70
CA ILE A 49 12.37 -5.34 -8.94
C ILE A 49 12.16 -6.63 -9.74
N LEU A 50 10.96 -6.83 -10.30
CA LEU A 50 10.59 -8.07 -10.98
C LEU A 50 11.30 -8.32 -12.32
N ILE A 51 11.87 -7.28 -12.95
CA ILE A 51 12.67 -7.45 -14.18
C ILE A 51 14.10 -7.93 -13.92
N LYS A 52 14.55 -7.96 -12.66
CA LYS A 52 15.91 -8.40 -12.31
C LYS A 52 15.90 -9.93 -12.24
N ASP A 53 16.68 -10.57 -13.10
CA ASP A 53 16.78 -12.04 -13.07
C ASP A 53 17.43 -12.51 -11.76
N PRO A 54 16.78 -13.37 -10.97
CA PRO A 54 17.42 -14.01 -9.83
C PRO A 54 18.41 -15.08 -10.31
N PRO A 55 19.38 -15.48 -9.46
CA PRO A 55 20.23 -16.63 -9.75
C PRO A 55 19.41 -17.89 -10.04
N GLU A 56 19.84 -18.70 -11.01
CA GLU A 56 19.13 -19.91 -11.42
C GLU A 56 19.06 -21.00 -10.32
N ASP A 57 19.91 -20.89 -9.30
CA ASP A 57 19.99 -21.83 -8.18
C ASP A 57 19.08 -21.45 -7.00
N VAL A 58 18.39 -20.31 -7.05
CA VAL A 58 17.60 -19.75 -5.95
C VAL A 58 16.11 -20.10 -6.11
N TYR A 59 15.57 -20.79 -5.11
CA TYR A 59 14.17 -21.22 -5.10
C TYR A 59 13.48 -20.90 -3.78
N TYR A 60 12.25 -20.39 -3.87
CA TYR A 60 11.36 -20.27 -2.72
C TYR A 60 10.38 -21.43 -2.71
N SER A 61 10.23 -22.06 -1.55
CA SER A 61 9.17 -23.03 -1.37
C SER A 61 7.81 -22.32 -1.42
N LEU A 62 6.78 -23.03 -1.91
CA LEU A 62 5.40 -22.53 -1.87
C LEU A 62 4.98 -22.15 -0.44
N ASN A 63 5.51 -22.82 0.58
CA ASN A 63 5.22 -22.51 1.98
C ASN A 63 5.76 -21.14 2.40
N VAL A 64 6.94 -20.73 1.92
CA VAL A 64 7.47 -19.38 2.18
C VAL A 64 6.55 -18.33 1.59
N ILE A 65 6.17 -18.49 0.31
CA ILE A 65 5.25 -17.56 -0.36
C ILE A 65 3.90 -17.51 0.36
N ARG A 66 3.35 -18.67 0.74
CA ARG A 66 2.09 -18.75 1.50
C ARG A 66 2.18 -18.08 2.86
N ASN A 67 3.30 -18.20 3.57
CA ASN A 67 3.49 -17.58 4.87
C ASN A 67 3.56 -16.05 4.73
N VAL A 68 4.35 -15.54 3.78
CA VAL A 68 4.45 -14.08 3.54
C VAL A 68 3.08 -13.49 3.19
N LEU A 69 2.37 -14.08 2.22
CA LEU A 69 1.03 -13.62 1.85
C LEU A 69 0.03 -13.81 3.00
N GLY A 70 0.13 -14.90 3.75
CA GLY A 70 -0.70 -15.18 4.91
C GLY A 70 -0.52 -14.13 6.01
N HIS A 71 0.71 -13.68 6.26
CA HIS A 71 1.00 -12.59 7.18
C HIS A 71 0.30 -11.30 6.76
N PHE A 72 0.42 -10.90 5.49
CA PHE A 72 -0.27 -9.72 4.95
C PHE A 72 -1.77 -9.76 5.26
N TYR A 73 -2.46 -10.80 4.78
CA TYR A 73 -3.92 -10.89 4.93
C TYR A 73 -4.38 -11.10 6.37
N SER A 74 -3.54 -11.66 7.24
CA SER A 74 -3.87 -11.82 8.67
C SER A 74 -3.72 -10.53 9.47
N LYS A 75 -3.00 -9.55 8.94
CA LYS A 75 -2.64 -8.31 9.63
C LYS A 75 -3.35 -7.07 9.10
N ASP A 76 -3.88 -7.13 7.88
CA ASP A 76 -4.86 -6.18 7.36
C ASP A 76 -6.18 -6.33 8.17
N GLN A 77 -6.22 -5.72 9.35
CA GLN A 77 -7.30 -5.91 10.33
C GLN A 77 -8.54 -5.14 9.92
N ASN A 78 -8.36 -3.99 9.28
CA ASN A 78 -9.45 -3.14 8.81
C ASN A 78 -9.97 -3.55 7.41
N CYS A 79 -9.31 -4.49 6.74
CA CYS A 79 -9.65 -5.03 5.41
C CYS A 79 -9.63 -3.96 4.32
N ASP A 80 -8.74 -2.96 4.44
CA ASP A 80 -8.57 -1.90 3.45
C ASP A 80 -7.59 -2.26 2.32
N GLY A 81 -6.96 -3.44 2.41
CA GLY A 81 -6.00 -3.93 1.43
C GLY A 81 -4.58 -3.36 1.60
N HIS A 82 -4.30 -2.72 2.73
CA HIS A 82 -3.00 -2.18 3.08
C HIS A 82 -2.61 -2.56 4.51
N LEU A 83 -1.32 -2.39 4.83
CA LEU A 83 -0.82 -2.52 6.19
C LEU A 83 -0.33 -1.18 6.68
N SER A 84 -0.91 -0.69 7.77
CA SER A 84 -0.32 0.38 8.56
C SER A 84 0.93 -0.10 9.31
N PHE A 85 1.74 0.84 9.79
CA PHE A 85 2.89 0.51 10.63
C PHE A 85 2.48 -0.30 11.87
N ASP A 86 1.36 0.06 12.50
CA ASP A 86 0.89 -0.61 13.72
C ASP A 86 0.52 -2.07 13.43
N GLU A 87 -0.22 -2.33 12.35
CA GLU A 87 -0.55 -3.69 11.89
C GLU A 87 0.69 -4.51 11.52
N LEU A 88 1.69 -3.87 10.90
CA LEU A 88 2.95 -4.52 10.55
C LEU A 88 3.81 -4.81 11.79
N SER A 89 3.81 -3.92 12.78
CA SER A 89 4.63 -4.07 14.00
C SER A 89 4.28 -5.32 14.80
N ASP A 90 3.03 -5.77 14.72
CA ASP A 90 2.57 -7.01 15.32
C ASP A 90 3.11 -8.28 14.62
N ILE A 91 3.73 -8.17 13.44
CA ILE A 91 4.44 -9.29 12.78
C ILE A 91 5.84 -9.45 13.37
N PHE A 92 6.51 -8.34 13.62
CA PHE A 92 7.94 -8.31 13.97
C PHE A 92 8.19 -8.27 15.47
N SER A 93 7.14 -8.48 16.29
CA SER A 93 7.10 -8.63 17.76
C SER A 93 8.46 -8.45 18.44
N SER A 94 8.93 -7.22 18.53
CA SER A 94 10.20 -6.89 19.18
C SER A 94 9.93 -5.94 20.34
N GLU A 95 10.41 -6.33 21.52
CA GLU A 95 10.16 -5.58 22.77
C GLU A 95 11.06 -4.36 22.92
N SER A 96 12.12 -4.22 22.10
CA SER A 96 13.09 -3.14 22.21
C SER A 96 12.73 -1.94 21.31
N GLU A 97 12.95 -0.72 21.83
CA GLU A 97 12.73 0.51 21.06
C GLU A 97 13.67 0.63 19.85
N GLU A 98 14.87 0.04 19.92
CA GLU A 98 15.81 0.00 18.79
C GLU A 98 15.25 -0.85 17.64
N SER A 99 14.67 -2.02 17.94
CA SER A 99 14.05 -2.87 16.93
C SER A 99 12.82 -2.21 16.30
N LYS A 100 12.02 -1.49 17.10
CA LYS A 100 10.89 -0.70 16.57
C LYS A 100 11.36 0.44 15.68
N GLN A 101 12.44 1.13 16.03
CA GLN A 101 12.99 2.19 15.20
C GLN A 101 13.50 1.63 13.87
N LYS A 102 14.23 0.51 13.90
CA LYS A 102 14.67 -0.18 12.68
C LYS A 102 13.49 -0.58 11.80
N LEU A 103 12.41 -1.09 12.41
CA LEU A 103 11.20 -1.41 11.67
C LEU A 103 10.53 -0.16 11.06
N ARG A 104 10.55 1.00 11.74
CA ARG A 104 10.04 2.27 11.18
C ARG A 104 10.86 2.71 9.98
N ASP A 105 12.19 2.61 10.08
CA ASP A 105 13.09 3.00 9.01
C ASP A 105 12.92 2.07 7.80
N GLU A 106 12.76 0.77 8.04
CA GLU A 106 12.43 -0.22 7.02
C GLU A 106 11.08 0.06 6.38
N PHE A 107 10.01 0.24 7.17
CA PHE A 107 8.67 0.59 6.69
C PHE A 107 8.72 1.79 5.74
N ALA A 108 9.37 2.88 6.17
CA ALA A 108 9.49 4.10 5.37
C ALA A 108 10.27 3.89 4.07
N SER A 109 11.16 2.89 4.01
CA SER A 109 11.91 2.56 2.79
C SER A 109 11.09 1.76 1.77
N PHE A 110 9.99 1.14 2.20
CA PHE A 110 9.12 0.30 1.37
C PHE A 110 7.78 0.97 1.03
N ASP A 111 7.38 2.00 1.77
CA ASP A 111 6.28 2.89 1.41
C ASP A 111 6.67 3.77 0.21
N ILE A 112 6.35 3.28 -0.99
CA ILE A 112 6.72 3.93 -2.26
C ILE A 112 5.83 5.15 -2.51
N THR A 113 4.60 5.12 -2.03
CA THR A 113 3.63 6.19 -2.29
C THR A 113 3.71 7.33 -1.28
N GLY A 114 4.25 7.08 -0.09
CA GLY A 114 4.37 8.02 1.02
C GLY A 114 3.06 8.19 1.80
N ASP A 115 2.13 7.24 1.69
CA ASP A 115 0.81 7.30 2.34
C ASP A 115 0.80 6.69 3.74
N GLN A 116 1.95 6.21 4.22
CA GLN A 116 2.13 5.51 5.49
C GLN A 116 1.38 4.18 5.57
N LEU A 117 1.10 3.60 4.41
CA LEU A 117 0.49 2.29 4.25
C LEU A 117 1.34 1.45 3.30
N LEU A 118 1.33 0.13 3.50
CA LEU A 118 1.93 -0.80 2.55
C LEU A 118 0.84 -1.56 1.83
N SER A 119 0.66 -1.26 0.55
CA SER A 119 -0.12 -2.12 -0.34
C SER A 119 0.52 -3.50 -0.45
N LEU A 120 -0.24 -4.50 -0.95
CA LEU A 120 0.31 -5.83 -1.22
C LEU A 120 1.53 -5.78 -2.16
N GLY A 121 1.56 -4.86 -3.11
CA GLY A 121 2.68 -4.68 -4.02
C GLY A 121 3.94 -4.22 -3.29
N GLU A 122 3.82 -3.23 -2.42
CA GLU A 122 4.92 -2.74 -1.57
C GLU A 122 5.39 -3.82 -0.60
N PHE A 123 4.47 -4.50 0.07
CA PHE A 123 4.82 -5.55 1.03
C PHE A 123 5.45 -6.78 0.38
N PHE A 124 4.87 -7.30 -0.71
CA PHE A 124 5.35 -8.55 -1.29
C PHE A 124 6.52 -8.35 -2.26
N VAL A 125 6.41 -7.35 -3.15
CA VAL A 125 7.42 -7.16 -4.20
C VAL A 125 8.55 -6.26 -3.70
N VAL A 126 8.22 -5.11 -3.12
CA VAL A 126 9.25 -4.14 -2.72
C VAL A 126 9.98 -4.59 -1.46
N PHE A 127 9.24 -5.02 -0.44
CA PHE A 127 9.81 -5.50 0.81
C PHE A 127 10.37 -6.92 0.70
N PHE A 128 9.54 -7.94 0.46
CA PHE A 128 10.02 -9.33 0.48
C PHE A 128 10.97 -9.65 -0.68
N ILE A 129 10.52 -9.53 -1.93
CA ILE A 129 11.39 -9.84 -3.09
C ILE A 129 12.56 -8.84 -3.18
N GLY A 130 12.29 -7.55 -3.03
CA GLY A 130 13.30 -6.49 -3.06
C GLY A 130 14.36 -6.62 -1.96
N GLY A 131 13.96 -7.06 -0.76
CA GLY A 131 14.88 -7.38 0.34
C GLY A 131 15.81 -8.52 -0.01
N GLU A 132 15.28 -9.62 -0.56
CA GLU A 132 16.09 -10.78 -0.96
C GLU A 132 17.15 -10.42 -2.02
N TYR A 133 16.85 -9.51 -2.95
CA TYR A 133 17.85 -8.99 -3.89
C TYR A 133 19.00 -8.24 -3.19
N LYS A 134 18.70 -7.46 -2.14
CA LYS A 134 19.70 -6.69 -1.38
C LYS A 134 20.54 -7.61 -0.47
N ASP A 135 19.90 -8.62 0.10
CA ASP A 135 20.50 -9.49 1.10
C ASP A 135 21.19 -10.71 0.46
N GLY A 136 21.07 -10.90 -0.87
CA GLY A 136 21.74 -12.01 -1.57
C GLY A 136 20.99 -13.35 -1.45
N TYR A 137 19.67 -13.27 -1.26
CA TYR A 137 18.73 -14.40 -1.19
C TYR A 137 18.95 -15.30 0.04
N GLU A 138 19.17 -14.72 1.22
CA GLU A 138 19.44 -15.48 2.45
C GLU A 138 18.29 -16.42 2.84
N SER A 139 17.04 -16.07 2.54
CA SER A 139 15.88 -16.88 2.88
C SER A 139 15.57 -17.97 1.85
N ALA A 140 16.26 -17.96 0.71
CA ALA A 140 16.01 -18.88 -0.37
C ALA A 140 16.73 -20.22 -0.21
N ILE A 141 16.16 -21.26 -0.79
CA ILE A 141 16.82 -22.56 -0.93
C ILE A 141 17.74 -22.47 -2.14
N ARG A 142 19.03 -22.72 -1.93
CA ARG A 142 20.01 -22.86 -3.01
C ARG A 142 20.15 -24.33 -3.42
N VAL A 143 19.76 -24.64 -4.64
CA VAL A 143 19.95 -25.97 -5.22
C VAL A 143 21.24 -25.95 -6.02
N LYS A 144 22.32 -26.51 -5.44
CA LYS A 144 23.54 -26.73 -6.20
C LYS A 144 23.24 -27.75 -7.30
N ASP A 145 23.72 -27.48 -8.51
CA ASP A 145 23.62 -28.40 -9.65
C ASP A 145 23.95 -29.84 -9.23
N LYS A 146 23.14 -30.79 -9.71
CA LYS A 146 23.42 -32.22 -9.62
C LYS A 146 24.55 -32.62 -10.55
#